data_AF-A0A1Y1SGX8-F1
#
_entry.id   AF-A0A1Y1SGX8-F1
#
_cell.length_a   1.000
_cell.length_b   1.000
_cell.length_c   1.000
_cell.angle_alpha   90.00
_cell.angle_beta   90.00
_cell.angle_gamma   90.00
#
_symmetry.space_group_name_H-M   'P 1'
#
loop_
_entity.id
_entity.type
_entity.pdbx_description
1 polymer ?
#
loop_
_entity_poly.entity_id
_entity_poly.type
_entity_poly.pdbx_seq_one_letter_code
_entity_poly.pdbx_strand_id
1 'polypeptide(L)'
;MLFSNPRVLPALLVCIGLTIMILRGNELKNLEQWTPQDLERAVELNYALDQMRAGQAEPLNPDQEAQRKIEIRAEITSTFVEPQRKAREEFEQAKWITGAGVVLMLIVLVLQHRGILRK
;
A
#
# COMPACT_ATOMS: atom_id res chain seq x y z
N MET A 1 -33.81 -6.18 1.25
CA MET A 1 -33.81 -7.56 0.71
C MET A 1 -32.57 -7.90 -0.14
N LEU A 2 -31.41 -7.22 0.03
CA LEU A 2 -30.20 -7.57 -0.74
C LEU A 2 -29.44 -8.80 -0.19
N PHE A 3 -29.47 -9.02 1.13
CA PHE A 3 -28.76 -10.15 1.77
C PHE A 3 -29.54 -11.46 1.81
N SER A 4 -30.75 -11.50 1.24
CA SER A 4 -31.59 -12.70 1.22
C SER A 4 -31.09 -13.74 0.21
N ASN A 5 -30.25 -13.32 -0.75
CA ASN A 5 -29.65 -14.22 -1.73
C ASN A 5 -28.22 -14.60 -1.27
N PRO A 6 -27.94 -15.91 -1.06
CA PRO A 6 -26.65 -16.37 -0.54
C PRO A 6 -25.47 -16.08 -1.48
N ARG A 7 -25.73 -15.73 -2.75
CA ARG A 7 -24.69 -15.39 -3.74
C ARG A 7 -24.24 -13.93 -3.67
N VAL A 8 -25.03 -13.04 -3.07
CA VAL A 8 -24.77 -11.59 -3.07
C VAL A 8 -23.54 -11.25 -2.25
N LEU A 9 -23.37 -11.85 -1.08
CA LEU A 9 -22.21 -11.61 -0.22
C LEU A 9 -20.89 -12.07 -0.89
N PRO A 10 -20.77 -13.30 -1.42
CA PRO A 10 -19.58 -13.71 -2.18
C PRO A 10 -19.28 -12.80 -3.38
N ALA A 11 -20.31 -12.44 -4.16
CA ALA A 11 -20.15 -11.57 -5.31
C ALA A 11 -19.65 -10.17 -4.93
N LEU A 12 -20.18 -9.60 -3.85
CA LEU A 12 -19.72 -8.30 -3.33
C LEU A 12 -18.26 -8.35 -2.89
N LEU A 13 -17.84 -9.40 -2.17
CA LEU A 13 -16.44 -9.56 -1.75
C LEU A 13 -15.50 -9.63 -2.96
N VAL A 14 -15.88 -10.37 -4.01
CA VAL A 14 -15.11 -10.43 -5.25
C VAL A 14 -15.05 -9.07 -5.94
N CYS A 15 -16.18 -8.39 -6.10
CA CYS A 15 -16.23 -7.07 -6.75
C CYS A 15 -15.40 -6.02 -6.00
N ILE A 16 -15.53 -5.95 -4.67
CA ILE A 16 -14.80 -4.99 -3.84
C ILE A 16 -13.30 -5.29 -3.92
N GLY A 17 -12.90 -6.54 -3.70
CA GLY A 17 -11.49 -6.92 -3.75
C GLY A 17 -10.87 -6.68 -5.13
N LEU A 18 -11.57 -7.01 -6.22
CA LEU A 18 -11.09 -6.72 -7.58
C LEU A 18 -10.94 -5.21 -7.84
N THR A 19 -11.89 -4.41 -7.38
CA THR A 19 -11.83 -2.95 -7.54
C THR A 19 -10.61 -2.37 -6.83
N ILE A 20 -10.37 -2.78 -5.59
CA ILE A 20 -9.20 -2.34 -4.81
C ILE A 20 -7.91 -2.83 -5.48
N MET A 21 -7.88 -4.08 -5.96
CA MET A 21 -6.71 -4.62 -6.68
C MET A 21 -6.39 -3.82 -7.94
N ILE A 22 -7.39 -3.42 -8.73
CA ILE A 22 -7.14 -2.62 -9.94
C ILE A 22 -6.63 -1.23 -9.57
N LEU A 23 -7.27 -0.56 -8.61
CA LEU A 23 -6.87 0.79 -8.20
C LEU A 23 -5.46 0.81 -7.61
N ARG A 24 -5.19 -0.03 -6.61
CA ARG A 24 -3.88 -0.10 -5.95
C ARG A 24 -2.82 -0.73 -6.83
N GLY A 25 -3.19 -1.66 -7.72
CA GLY A 25 -2.27 -2.23 -8.71
C GLY A 25 -1.78 -1.19 -9.71
N ASN A 26 -2.68 -0.31 -10.19
CA ASN A 26 -2.29 0.80 -11.05
C ASN A 26 -1.42 1.83 -10.31
N GLU A 27 -1.76 2.14 -9.06
CA GLU A 27 -0.97 3.04 -8.23
C GLU A 27 0.44 2.48 -7.98
N LEU A 28 0.57 1.21 -7.59
CA LEU A 28 1.85 0.53 -7.41
C LEU A 28 2.68 0.44 -8.69
N LYS A 29 2.03 0.35 -9.86
CA LYS A 29 2.73 0.37 -11.15
C LYS A 29 3.29 1.75 -11.48
N ASN A 30 2.62 2.81 -11.03
CA ASN A 30 3.01 4.19 -11.30
C ASN A 30 3.95 4.76 -10.23
N LEU A 31 4.04 4.14 -9.06
CA LEU A 31 4.96 4.53 -7.99
C LEU A 31 6.36 3.97 -8.26
N GLU A 32 7.36 4.85 -8.22
CA GLU A 32 8.77 4.50 -8.39
C GLU A 32 9.28 3.72 -7.17
N GLN A 33 9.95 2.59 -7.36
CA GLN A 33 10.35 1.74 -6.24
C GLN A 33 11.57 2.32 -5.51
N TRP A 34 11.42 2.59 -4.21
CA TRP A 34 12.53 3.07 -3.38
C TRP A 34 13.27 1.92 -2.74
N THR A 35 14.56 1.78 -3.04
CA THR A 35 15.43 0.89 -2.25
C THR A 35 15.96 1.61 -1.01
N PRO A 36 16.41 0.88 0.03
CA PRO A 36 17.08 1.51 1.18
C PRO A 36 18.27 2.37 0.78
N GLN A 37 18.98 1.99 -0.28
CA GLN A 37 20.12 2.74 -0.79
C GLN A 37 19.69 4.07 -1.45
N ASP A 38 18.56 4.08 -2.14
CA ASP A 38 18.02 5.31 -2.75
C ASP A 38 17.53 6.29 -1.68
N LEU A 39 16.95 5.76 -0.59
CA LEU A 39 16.56 6.56 0.57
C LEU A 39 17.78 7.26 1.18
N GLU A 40 18.89 6.54 1.39
CA GLU A 40 20.11 7.12 1.95
C GLU A 40 20.72 8.20 1.05
N ARG A 41 20.81 7.91 -0.25
CA ARG A 41 21.26 8.91 -1.23
C ARG A 41 20.37 10.15 -1.24
N ALA A 42 19.05 9.99 -1.18
CA ALA A 42 18.13 11.12 -1.15
C ALA A 42 18.26 11.95 0.14
N VAL A 43 18.50 11.30 1.29
CA VAL A 43 18.78 12.00 2.55
C VAL A 43 20.06 12.81 2.45
N GLU A 44 21.14 12.24 1.91
CA GLU A 44 22.42 12.92 1.73
C GLU A 44 22.31 14.10 0.74
N LEU A 45 21.63 13.90 -0.39
CA LEU A 45 21.38 14.93 -1.39
C LEU A 45 20.56 16.09 -0.83
N ASN A 46 19.49 15.79 -0.09
CA ASN A 46 18.63 16.82 0.49
C ASN A 46 19.37 17.59 1.61
N TYR A 47 20.17 16.88 2.42
CA TYR A 47 21.04 17.52 3.41
C TYR A 47 22.08 18.46 2.75
N ALA A 48 22.72 18.02 1.67
CA ALA A 48 23.67 18.86 0.93
C ALA A 48 22.99 20.09 0.29
N LEU A 49 21.77 19.92 -0.23
CA LEU A 49 20.96 21.02 -0.76
C LEU A 49 20.58 22.04 0.32
N ASP A 50 20.22 21.56 1.51
CA ASP A 50 19.89 22.42 2.65
C ASP A 50 21.12 23.22 3.12
N GLN A 51 22.30 22.61 3.18
CA GLN A 51 23.53 23.34 3.50
C GLN A 51 23.84 24.43 2.46
N MET A 52 23.71 24.11 1.17
CA MET A 52 23.91 25.07 0.08
C MET A 52 22.91 26.23 0.15
N ARG A 53 21.62 25.94 0.43
CA ARG A 53 20.57 26.95 0.59
C ARG A 53 20.78 27.84 1.82
N ALA A 54 21.25 27.26 2.91
CA ALA A 54 21.50 27.98 4.14
C ALA A 54 22.74 28.90 4.03
N GLY A 55 23.54 28.78 2.97
CA GLY A 55 24.78 29.54 2.79
C GLY A 55 25.78 29.30 3.92
N GLN A 56 25.68 28.17 4.61
CA GLN A 56 26.46 27.87 5.80
C GLN A 56 27.89 27.50 5.38
N ALA A 57 28.84 28.35 5.73
CA ALA A 57 30.27 28.11 5.55
C ALA A 57 30.88 27.26 6.69
N GLU A 58 30.20 27.19 7.84
CA GLU A 58 30.62 26.36 8.97
C GLU A 58 29.82 25.05 9.02
N PRO A 59 30.48 23.89 9.17
CA PRO A 59 29.80 22.62 9.32
C PRO A 59 29.01 22.60 10.64
N LEU A 60 27.78 22.10 10.59
CA LEU A 60 26.97 21.81 11.77
C LEU A 60 27.76 20.90 12.73
N ASN A 61 27.51 21.05 14.03
CA ASN A 61 28.03 20.10 15.02
C ASN A 61 27.59 18.66 14.64
N PRO A 62 28.45 17.63 14.72
CA PRO A 62 28.11 16.25 14.40
C PRO A 62 26.75 15.77 14.93
N ASP A 63 26.37 16.17 16.14
CA ASP A 63 25.07 15.81 16.74
C ASP A 63 23.88 16.49 16.03
N GLN A 64 24.05 17.74 15.59
CA GLN A 64 23.04 18.49 14.84
C GLN A 64 22.91 17.98 13.41
N GLU A 65 24.03 17.60 12.76
CA GLU A 65 24.02 16.95 11.46
C GLU A 65 23.26 15.61 11.51
N ALA A 66 23.56 14.77 12.50
CA ALA A 66 22.88 13.48 12.67
C ALA A 66 21.37 13.68 12.87
N GLN A 67 20.97 14.62 13.73
CA GLN A 67 19.57 14.94 13.97
C GLN A 67 18.85 15.43 12.69
N ARG A 68 19.50 16.32 11.91
CA ARG A 68 18.93 16.84 10.67
C ARG A 68 18.72 15.73 9.62
N LYS A 69 19.69 14.82 9.49
CA LYS A 69 19.57 13.67 8.58
C LYS A 69 18.46 12.71 9.01
N ILE A 70 18.22 12.55 10.32
CA ILE A 70 17.09 11.76 10.84
C ILE A 70 15.74 12.40 10.46
N GLU A 71 15.62 13.72 10.61
CA GLU A 71 14.41 14.47 10.23
C GLU A 71 14.11 14.34 8.73
N ILE A 72 15.13 14.59 7.88
CA ILE A 72 15.02 14.43 6.42
C ILE A 72 14.64 12.99 6.05
N ARG A 73 15.24 11.99 6.72
CA ARG A 73 14.90 10.58 6.51
C ARG A 73 13.43 10.31 6.83
N ALA A 74 12.91 10.85 7.93
CA ALA A 74 11.50 10.69 8.30
C ALA A 74 10.57 11.35 7.27
N GLU A 75 10.92 12.53 6.78
CA GLU A 75 10.15 13.25 5.75
C GLU A 75 10.11 12.49 4.42
N ILE A 76 11.25 12.03 3.92
CA ILE A 76 11.32 11.26 2.67
C ILE A 76 10.58 9.92 2.82
N THR A 77 10.74 9.26 3.97
CA THR A 77 10.03 7.99 4.24
C THR A 77 8.51 8.19 4.23
N SER A 78 8.00 9.20 4.93
CA SER A 78 6.56 9.47 4.98
C SER A 78 5.98 9.89 3.63
N THR A 79 6.75 10.61 2.82
CA THR A 79 6.29 11.13 1.53
C THR A 79 6.30 10.08 0.42
N PHE A 80 7.32 9.22 0.38
CA PHE A 80 7.55 8.34 -0.77
C PHE A 80 7.44 6.85 -0.44
N VAL A 81 7.88 6.43 0.74
CA VAL A 81 7.96 5.01 1.12
C VAL A 81 6.66 4.52 1.77
N GLU A 82 6.06 5.33 2.66
CA GLU A 82 4.80 4.96 3.31
C GLU A 82 3.62 4.74 2.35
N PRO A 83 3.38 5.61 1.34
CA PRO A 83 2.28 5.41 0.41
C PRO A 83 2.41 4.10 -0.37
N GLN A 84 3.64 3.73 -0.75
CA GLN A 84 3.92 2.44 -1.40
C GLN A 84 3.61 1.28 -0.49
N ARG A 85 4.06 1.36 0.77
CA ARG A 85 3.81 0.30 1.75
C ARG A 85 2.32 0.11 1.97
N LYS A 86 1.58 1.19 2.17
CA LYS A 86 0.11 1.18 2.35
C LYS A 86 -0.60 0.62 1.12
N ALA A 87 -0.27 1.11 -0.08
CA ALA A 87 -0.85 0.60 -1.32
C ALA A 87 -0.59 -0.91 -1.52
N ARG A 88 0.60 -1.39 -1.13
CA ARG A 88 0.95 -2.81 -1.21
C ARG A 88 0.22 -3.66 -0.18
N GLU A 89 0.14 -3.20 1.07
CA GLU A 89 -0.63 -3.87 2.13
C GLU A 89 -2.11 -3.99 1.73
N GLU A 90 -2.72 -2.91 1.24
CA GLU A 90 -4.11 -2.92 0.77
C GLU A 90 -4.30 -3.83 -0.45
N PHE A 91 -3.34 -3.87 -1.38
CA PHE A 91 -3.38 -4.77 -2.53
C PHE A 91 -3.33 -6.25 -2.11
N GLU A 92 -2.46 -6.61 -1.16
CA GLU A 92 -2.40 -7.98 -0.64
C GLU A 92 -3.67 -8.35 0.15
N GLN A 93 -4.21 -7.42 0.95
CA GLN A 93 -5.51 -7.65 1.62
C GLN A 93 -6.64 -7.85 0.60
N ALA A 94 -6.66 -7.07 -0.47
CA ALA A 94 -7.65 -7.19 -1.53
C ALA A 94 -7.60 -8.54 -2.23
N LYS A 95 -6.40 -9.10 -2.48
CA LYS A 95 -6.25 -10.47 -2.99
C LYS A 95 -6.90 -11.50 -2.07
N TRP A 96 -6.68 -11.39 -0.76
CA TRP A 96 -7.29 -12.30 0.21
C TRP A 96 -8.81 -12.17 0.24
N ILE A 97 -9.35 -10.94 0.20
CA ILE A 97 -10.79 -10.68 0.16
C ILE A 97 -11.40 -11.27 -1.12
N THR A 98 -10.80 -11.03 -2.28
CA THR A 98 -11.25 -11.61 -3.55
C THR A 98 -11.20 -13.14 -3.51
N GLY A 99 -10.10 -13.72 -3.01
CA GLY A 99 -9.93 -15.16 -2.87
C GLY A 99 -11.01 -15.78 -1.97
N ALA A 100 -11.27 -15.18 -0.81
CA ALA A 100 -12.34 -15.60 0.10
C ALA A 100 -13.72 -15.51 -0.57
N GLY A 101 -13.98 -14.43 -1.32
CA GLY A 101 -15.21 -14.27 -2.09
C GLY A 101 -15.42 -15.37 -3.14
N VAL A 102 -14.37 -15.74 -3.89
CA VAL A 102 -14.41 -16.83 -4.87
C VAL A 102 -14.68 -18.18 -4.20
N VAL A 103 -13.97 -18.48 -3.10
CA VAL A 103 -14.16 -19.73 -2.35
C VAL A 103 -15.58 -19.83 -1.79
N LEU A 104 -16.09 -18.76 -1.18
CA LEU A 104 -17.48 -18.69 -0.70
C LEU A 104 -18.48 -18.88 -1.83
N MET A 105 -18.25 -18.28 -3.00
CA MET A 105 -19.09 -18.44 -4.18
C MET A 105 -19.15 -19.91 -4.61
N LEU A 106 -18.00 -20.59 -4.66
CA LEU A 106 -17.92 -22.02 -5.00
C LEU A 106 -18.68 -22.89 -3.98
N ILE A 107 -18.52 -22.62 -2.68
CA ILE A 107 -19.25 -23.32 -1.62
C ILE A 107 -20.77 -23.15 -1.81
N VAL A 108 -21.23 -21.93 -2.04
CA VAL A 108 -22.66 -21.66 -2.27
C VAL A 108 -23.17 -22.40 -3.51
N LEU A 109 -22.42 -22.42 -4.61
CA LEU A 109 -22.79 -23.14 -5.82
C LEU A 109 -22.87 -24.66 -5.58
N VAL A 110 -21.92 -25.24 -4.84
CA VAL A 110 -21.93 -26.67 -4.49
C VAL A 110 -23.14 -27.01 -3.61
N LEU A 111 -23.44 -26.19 -2.60
CA LEU A 111 -24.58 -26.40 -1.71
C LEU A 111 -25.93 -26.25 -2.42
N GLN A 112 -26.02 -25.33 -3.38
CA GLN A 112 -27.21 -25.19 -4.24
C GLN A 112 -27.35 -26.37 -5.20
N HIS A 113 -26.24 -26.88 -5.75
CA HIS A 113 -26.26 -28.07 -6.60
C HIS A 113 -26.72 -29.32 -5.83
N ARG A 114 -26.33 -29.45 -4.56
CA ARG A 114 -26.78 -30.53 -3.66
C ARG A 114 -28.20 -30.34 -3.11
N GLY A 115 -28.91 -29.26 -3.47
CA GLY A 115 -30.27 -28.99 -3.03
C GLY A 115 -30.42 -28.59 -1.55
N ILE A 116 -29.30 -28.30 -0.86
CA ILE A 116 -29.28 -27.92 0.55
C ILE A 116 -29.70 -26.46 0.72
N LEU A 117 -29.26 -25.59 -0.20
CA LEU A 117 -29.64 -24.18 -0.25
C LEU A 117 -30.65 -23.94 -1.39
N ARG A 118 -31.77 -23.28 -1.08
CA ARG A 118 -32.70 -22.79 -2.11
C ARG A 118 -32.07 -21.63 -2.89
N LYS A 119 -32.42 -21.54 -4.18
CA LYS A 119 -31.90 -20.54 -5.12
C LYS A 119 -32.26 -19.12 -4.70
#